data_AF-A0A256YZR8-F1
#
_entry.id   AF-A0A256YZR8-F1
#
_cell.length_a   1.000
_cell.length_b   1.000
_cell.length_c   1.000
_cell.angle_alpha   90.00
_cell.angle_beta   90.00
_cell.angle_gamma   90.00
#
_symmetry.space_group_name_H-M   'P 1'
#
loop_
_entity.id
_entity.type
_entity.pdbx_description
1 polymer ?
#
loop_
_entity_poly.entity_id
_entity_poly.type
_entity_poly.pdbx_seq_one_letter_code
_entity_poly.pdbx_strand_id
1 'polypeptide(L)'
;MRFSGIEKTSLVDFPDRVASVLFTPGCNLRCPYCYNWRIVLEPKGPFLSEEGALQILRSRRKYIDAVVVTGGEPTIHRDLPQFLRHTWITLL
;
A
#
# COMPACT_ATOMS: atom_id res chain seq x y z
N MET A 1 11.02 0.75 0.87
CA MET A 1 9.89 1.35 0.11
C MET A 1 9.42 2.66 0.69
N ARG A 2 8.69 3.44 -0.11
CA ARG A 2 7.90 4.60 0.34
C ARG A 2 6.47 4.49 -0.17
N PHE A 3 5.51 5.02 0.57
CA PHE A 3 4.10 5.00 0.24
C PHE A 3 3.55 6.42 0.15
N SER A 4 2.63 6.65 -0.80
CA SER A 4 1.87 7.90 -0.90
C SER A 4 0.78 8.03 0.17
N GLY A 5 0.41 6.92 0.80
CA GLY A 5 -0.58 6.92 1.86
C GLY A 5 -0.90 5.52 2.34
N ILE A 6 -1.74 5.47 3.38
CA ILE A 6 -2.28 4.24 3.94
C ILE A 6 -3.75 4.45 4.27
N GLU A 7 -4.61 3.53 3.83
CA GLU A 7 -5.94 3.37 4.36
C GLU A 7 -5.89 2.32 5.48
N LYS A 8 -6.15 2.77 6.70
CA LYS A 8 -5.94 1.95 7.90
C LYS A 8 -6.94 0.79 8.01
N THR A 9 -8.16 0.97 7.51
CA THR A 9 -9.21 -0.04 7.53
C THR A 9 -9.91 -0.02 6.19
N SER A 10 -9.86 -1.12 5.45
CA SER A 10 -10.72 -1.40 4.32
C SER A 10 -11.47 -2.71 4.56
N LEU A 11 -12.70 -2.77 4.07
CA LEU A 11 -13.57 -3.95 4.10
C LEU A 11 -13.83 -4.52 2.69
N VAL A 12 -13.23 -3.91 1.65
CA VAL A 12 -13.57 -4.19 0.25
C VAL A 12 -12.36 -4.59 -0.60
N ASP A 13 -11.15 -4.23 -0.18
CA ASP A 13 -9.92 -4.48 -0.98
C ASP A 13 -9.36 -5.90 -0.80
N PHE A 14 -9.89 -6.68 0.13
CA PHE A 14 -9.54 -8.09 0.30
C PHE A 14 -10.80 -8.91 0.62
N PRO A 15 -11.12 -9.98 -0.14
CA PRO A 15 -12.29 -10.81 0.11
C PRO A 15 -12.30 -11.41 1.52
N ASP A 16 -13.41 -11.21 2.25
CA ASP A 16 -13.66 -11.77 3.58
C ASP A 16 -12.64 -11.38 4.68
N ARG A 17 -11.93 -10.26 4.50
CA ARG A 17 -10.87 -9.81 5.43
C ARG A 17 -10.92 -8.32 5.69
N VAL A 18 -10.64 -7.91 6.92
CA VAL A 18 -10.38 -6.50 7.23
C VAL A 18 -8.93 -6.19 6.86
N ALA A 19 -8.72 -5.27 5.93
CA ALA A 19 -7.40 -4.97 5.39
C ALA A 19 -6.87 -3.59 5.81
N SER A 20 -5.55 -3.43 5.82
CA SER A 20 -4.91 -2.13 5.63
C SER A 20 -4.36 -2.05 4.21
N VAL A 21 -4.59 -0.93 3.53
CA VAL A 21 -4.22 -0.72 2.13
C VAL A 21 -3.09 0.29 2.05
N LEU A 22 -1.95 -0.10 1.48
CA LEU A 22 -0.79 0.75 1.25
C LEU A 22 -0.75 1.18 -0.21
N PHE A 23 -0.61 2.48 -0.46
CA PHE A 23 -0.60 3.05 -1.81
C PHE A 23 0.82 3.43 -2.23
N THR A 24 1.36 2.77 -3.25
CA THR A 24 2.68 3.08 -3.83
C THR A 24 2.59 4.25 -4.82
N PRO A 25 3.58 5.16 -4.83
CA PRO A 25 3.67 6.22 -5.83
C PRO A 25 4.22 5.69 -7.16
N GLY A 26 3.66 6.18 -8.27
CA GLY A 26 4.12 5.87 -9.62
C GLY A 26 3.48 4.61 -10.21
N CYS A 27 3.28 4.63 -11.54
CA CYS A 27 2.72 3.54 -12.31
C CYS A 27 3.38 3.53 -13.70
N ASN A 28 3.61 2.35 -14.27
CA ASN A 28 4.07 2.20 -15.66
C ASN A 28 2.91 2.28 -16.69
N LEU A 29 1.67 2.45 -16.24
CA LEU A 29 0.49 2.64 -17.08
C LEU A 29 -0.01 4.10 -17.02
N ARG A 30 -0.82 4.49 -18.01
CA ARG A 30 -1.45 5.83 -18.13
C ARG A 30 -2.94 5.69 -18.45
N CYS A 31 -3.64 4.88 -17.67
CA CYS A 31 -5.06 4.61 -17.86
C CYS A 31 -5.87 5.92 -17.78
N PRO A 32 -6.74 6.23 -18.78
CA PRO A 32 -7.50 7.48 -18.79
C PRO A 32 -8.54 7.58 -17.67
N TYR A 33 -8.89 6.45 -17.06
CA TYR A 33 -9.83 6.33 -15.93
C TYR A 33 -9.13 6.10 -14.59
N CYS A 34 -7.83 6.41 -14.47
CA CYS A 34 -7.08 6.19 -13.23
C CYS A 34 -7.63 7.07 -12.09
N TYR A 35 -8.26 6.45 -11.10
CA TYR A 35 -8.77 7.15 -9.93
C TYR A 35 -7.63 7.75 -9.08
N ASN A 36 -6.51 7.03 -8.99
CA ASN A 36 -5.33 7.39 -8.22
C ASN A 36 -4.29 8.18 -9.04
N TRP A 37 -4.71 8.92 -10.07
CA TRP A 37 -3.78 9.61 -10.98
C TRP A 37 -2.81 10.56 -10.26
N ARG A 38 -3.22 11.15 -9.12
CA ARG A 38 -2.38 12.07 -8.34
C ARG A 38 -1.12 11.40 -7.80
N ILE A 39 -1.21 10.15 -7.34
CA ILE A 39 -0.03 9.41 -6.86
C ILE A 39 0.81 8.83 -8.01
N VAL A 40 0.29 8.86 -9.25
CA VAL A 40 0.98 8.40 -10.47
C VAL A 40 1.75 9.53 -11.16
N LEU A 41 1.07 10.65 -11.44
CA LEU A 41 1.60 11.75 -12.25
C LEU A 41 2.30 12.82 -11.41
N GLU A 42 1.77 13.10 -10.22
CA GLU A 42 2.27 14.15 -9.33
C GLU A 42 2.36 13.67 -7.87
N PRO A 43 3.12 12.60 -7.59
CA PRO A 43 3.28 12.14 -6.22
C PRO A 43 3.91 13.24 -5.37
N LYS A 44 3.12 13.82 -4.46
CA LYS A 44 3.54 14.87 -3.51
C LYS A 44 3.52 14.32 -2.10
N GLY A 45 4.48 14.76 -1.29
CA GLY A 45 4.58 14.36 0.10
C GLY A 45 3.51 15.00 1.00
N PRO A 46 3.51 14.64 2.30
CA PRO A 46 4.49 13.76 2.93
C PRO A 46 4.33 12.30 2.52
N PHE A 47 5.44 11.63 2.22
CA PHE A 47 5.44 10.19 1.97
C PHE A 47 5.57 9.45 3.30
N LEU A 48 4.91 8.30 3.38
CA LEU A 48 5.05 7.36 4.48
C LEU A 48 6.27 6.47 4.21
N SER A 49 7.24 6.45 5.13
CA SER A 49 8.39 5.55 5.03
C SER A 49 7.98 4.10 5.26
N GLU A 50 8.80 3.15 4.81
CA GLU A 50 8.61 1.73 5.12
C GLU A 50 8.51 1.47 6.63
N GLU A 51 9.38 2.08 7.42
CA GLU A 51 9.39 1.92 8.88
C GLU A 51 8.10 2.46 9.49
N GLY A 52 7.63 3.63 9.02
CA GLY A 52 6.36 4.22 9.45
C GLY A 52 5.16 3.35 9.07
N ALA A 53 5.15 2.80 7.85
CA ALA A 53 4.12 1.86 7.41
C ALA A 53 4.11 0.61 8.30
N LEU A 54 5.27 -0.01 8.55
CA LEU A 54 5.39 -1.18 9.40
C LEU A 54 4.97 -0.88 10.85
N GLN A 55 5.30 0.28 11.41
CA GLN A 55 4.83 0.69 12.74
C GLN A 55 3.30 0.80 12.80
N ILE A 56 2.67 1.43 11.80
CA ILE A 56 1.21 1.53 11.73
C ILE A 56 0.59 0.14 11.62
N LEU A 57 1.08 -0.71 10.71
CA LEU A 57 0.60 -2.08 10.56
C LEU A 57 0.73 -2.88 11.87
N ARG A 58 1.87 -2.76 12.58
CA ARG A 58 2.11 -3.47 13.86
C ARG A 58 1.13 -3.03 14.92
N SER A 59 0.87 -1.73 15.02
CA SER A 59 -0.11 -1.17 15.95
C SER A 59 -1.53 -1.68 15.69
N ARG A 60 -1.80 -2.14 14.46
CA ARG A 60 -3.12 -2.56 13.99
C ARG A 60 -3.29 -4.07 13.90
N ARG A 61 -2.30 -4.87 14.27
CA ARG A 61 -2.30 -6.35 14.17
C ARG A 61 -3.53 -7.03 14.78
N LYS A 62 -4.20 -6.42 15.76
CA LYS A 62 -5.42 -6.96 16.38
C LYS A 62 -6.71 -6.68 15.59
N TYR A 63 -6.67 -5.79 14.60
CA TYR A 63 -7.84 -5.26 13.90
C TYR A 63 -7.84 -5.56 12.40
N ILE A 64 -6.71 -6.02 11.84
CA ILE A 64 -6.57 -6.32 10.42
C ILE A 64 -6.13 -7.77 10.23
N ASP A 65 -6.72 -8.42 9.24
CA ASP A 65 -6.44 -9.79 8.82
C ASP A 65 -5.61 -9.85 7.54
N ALA A 66 -5.47 -8.73 6.83
CA ALA A 66 -4.77 -8.62 5.55
C ALA A 66 -4.01 -7.29 5.41
N VAL A 67 -2.96 -7.31 4.59
CA VAL A 67 -2.32 -6.10 4.07
C VAL A 67 -2.37 -6.16 2.55
N VAL A 68 -2.94 -5.12 1.94
CA VAL A 68 -3.01 -4.94 0.49
C VAL A 68 -1.98 -3.92 0.09
N VAL A 69 -1.10 -4.25 -0.85
CA VAL A 69 -0.16 -3.28 -1.43
C VAL A 69 -0.62 -2.96 -2.84
N THR A 70 -1.13 -1.75 -3.02
CA THR A 70 -1.70 -1.23 -4.28
C THR A 70 -1.15 0.18 -4.54
N GLY A 71 -1.84 0.98 -5.34
CA GLY A 71 -1.51 2.39 -5.58
C GLY A 71 -1.49 2.73 -7.04
N GLY A 72 -0.32 3.18 -7.51
CA GLY A 72 -0.03 3.19 -8.94
C GLY A 72 0.21 1.76 -9.43
N GLU A 73 1.47 1.34 -9.51
CA GLU A 73 1.82 -0.06 -9.80
C GLU A 73 2.88 -0.53 -8.80
N PRO A 74 2.54 -1.35 -7.79
CA PRO A 74 3.49 -1.84 -6.80
C PRO A 74 4.68 -2.59 -7.40
N THR A 75 4.46 -3.34 -8.48
CA THR A 75 5.48 -4.27 -9.01
C THR A 75 6.64 -3.57 -9.74
N ILE A 76 6.54 -2.26 -10.03
CA ILE A 76 7.68 -1.49 -10.54
C ILE A 76 8.74 -1.21 -9.46
N HIS A 77 8.40 -1.39 -8.18
CA HIS A 77 9.28 -1.12 -7.06
C HIS A 77 10.11 -2.36 -6.72
N ARG A 78 11.42 -2.29 -6.98
CA ARG A 78 12.36 -3.42 -6.77
C ARG A 78 12.47 -3.89 -5.32
N ASP A 79 12.16 -3.01 -4.38
CA ASP A 79 12.18 -3.25 -2.94
C ASP A 79 10.88 -3.88 -2.41
N LEU A 80 9.84 -4.06 -3.24
CA LEU A 80 8.59 -4.71 -2.85
C LEU A 80 8.78 -6.11 -2.24
N PRO A 81 9.55 -7.04 -2.86
CA PRO A 81 9.73 -8.37 -2.26
C PRO A 81 10.39 -8.32 -0.87
N GLN A 82 11.26 -7.34 -0.62
CA GLN A 82 11.86 -7.15 0.70
C GLN A 82 10.83 -6.64 1.72
N PHE A 83 10.03 -5.64 1.33
CA PHE A 83 8.96 -5.12 2.17
C PHE A 83 7.96 -6.21 2.59
N LEU A 84 7.53 -7.04 1.64
CA LEU A 84 6.56 -8.12 1.89
C LEU A 84 7.08 -9.15 2.91
N ARG A 85 8.39 -9.45 2.90
CA ARG A 85 9.00 -10.34 3.93
C ARG A 85 8.97 -9.76 5.34
N HIS A 86 8.84 -8.45 5.51
CA HIS A 86 8.71 -7.81 6.82
C HIS A 86 7.27 -7.85 7.37
N THR A 87 6.29 -8.23 6.55
CA THR A 87 4.89 -8.35 6.96
C THR A 87 4.57 -9.76 7.46
N TRP A 88 3.75 -9.86 8.51
CA TRP A 88 3.42 -11.10 9.23
C TRP A 88 2.02 -11.65 8.88
N ILE A 89 1.38 -11.13 7.85
CA ILE A 89 -0.04 -11.35 7.50
C ILE A 89 -0.14 -11.80 6.04
N THR A 90 -1.26 -12.44 5.68
CA THR A 90 -1.66 -12.71 4.29
C THR A 90 -1.59 -11.45 3.43
N LEU A 91 -0.92 -11.56 2.28
CA LEU A 91 -0.68 -10.47 1.33
C LEU A 91 -1.45 -10.71 0.04
N LEU A 92 -1.97 -9.64 -0.55
CA LEU A 92 -2.52 -9.59 -1.90
C LEU A 92 -2.06 -8.31 -2.60
#